data_AF-A0A8T5LAB9-F1
#
_entry.id   AF-A0A8T5LAB9-F1
#
_cell.length_a   1.000
_cell.length_b   1.000
_cell.length_c   1.000
_cell.angle_alpha   90.00
_cell.angle_beta   90.00
_cell.angle_gamma   90.00
#
_symmetry.space_group_name_H-M   'P 1'
#
loop_
_entity.id
_entity.type
_entity.pdbx_description
1 polymer ?
#
loop_
_entity_poly.entity_id
_entity_poly.type
_entity_poly.pdbx_seq_one_letter_code
_entity_poly.pdbx_strand_id
1 'polypeptide(L)'
;MNFQFYVEKLKGSSEYEEFMKNNKGAIPVSGFLVMDKQGAEPLVTSSKLGQSKEKSDNQQHFDFFVPEEKKMFSLKLEKGCELSSIDIFGESPPKEIDLDMDFDFNEVEDLILSRMEKEGVKNKIQKLLFSLQKKDGKHYLIGTIFISSLGLLKVSVDVEDMKIEDFEKKSFFDIVKIKKK
;
A
#
# COMPACT_ATOMS: atom_id res chain seq x y z
N MET A 1 8.79 9.28 0.31
CA MET A 1 8.92 8.32 1.43
C MET A 1 9.34 7.01 0.82
N ASN A 2 10.45 6.43 1.27
CA ASN A 2 11.09 5.32 0.56
C ASN A 2 10.60 3.95 1.06
N PHE A 3 10.50 2.96 0.18
CA PHE A 3 10.11 1.59 0.53
C PHE A 3 11.09 0.91 1.50
N GLN A 4 12.40 1.11 1.32
CA GLN A 4 13.44 0.54 2.18
C GLN A 4 13.31 0.97 3.63
N PHE A 5 12.82 2.18 3.91
CA PHE A 5 12.55 2.61 5.28
C PHE A 5 11.60 1.65 6.02
N TYR A 6 10.59 1.11 5.34
CA TYR A 6 9.64 0.16 5.93
C TYR A 6 10.23 -1.25 6.04
N VAL A 7 11.06 -1.64 5.07
CA VAL A 7 11.78 -2.92 5.09
C VAL A 7 12.80 -2.95 6.23
N GLU A 8 13.53 -1.88 6.45
CA GLU A 8 14.46 -1.74 7.58
C GLU A 8 13.71 -1.80 8.91
N LYS A 9 12.56 -1.11 9.01
CA LYS A 9 11.69 -1.17 10.20
C LYS A 9 11.16 -2.58 10.46
N LEU A 10 10.84 -3.34 9.42
CA LEU A 10 10.44 -4.74 9.51
C LEU A 10 11.60 -5.62 9.96
N LYS A 11 12.73 -5.56 9.25
CA LYS A 11 13.92 -6.38 9.52
C LYS A 11 14.55 -6.09 10.89
N GLY A 12 14.37 -4.89 11.43
CA GLY A 12 14.84 -4.48 12.75
C GLY A 12 13.89 -4.79 13.91
N SER A 13 12.76 -5.48 13.70
CA SER A 13 11.84 -5.85 14.78
C SER A 13 12.16 -7.25 15.34
N SER A 14 12.04 -7.40 16.66
CA SER A 14 12.16 -8.68 17.35
C SER A 14 11.15 -9.71 16.84
N GLU A 15 9.94 -9.25 16.54
CA GLU A 15 8.83 -10.08 16.07
C GLU A 15 9.09 -10.64 14.68
N TYR A 16 9.72 -9.88 13.79
CA TYR A 16 10.17 -10.39 12.49
C TYR A 16 11.29 -11.42 12.64
N GLU A 17 12.30 -11.13 13.46
CA GLU A 17 13.40 -12.06 13.71
C GLU A 17 12.89 -13.39 14.29
N GLU A 18 12.01 -13.32 15.29
CA GLU A 18 11.37 -14.51 15.88
C GLU A 18 10.50 -15.26 14.86
N PHE A 19 9.70 -14.53 14.08
CA PHE A 19 8.88 -15.12 13.02
C PHE A 19 9.72 -15.89 12.01
N MET A 20 10.79 -15.29 11.48
CA MET A 20 11.66 -15.93 10.49
C MET A 20 12.46 -17.09 11.08
N LYS A 21 12.85 -17.02 12.35
CA LYS A 21 13.51 -18.13 13.06
C LYS A 21 12.60 -19.34 13.19
N ASN A 22 11.32 -19.11 13.48
CA ASN A 22 10.31 -20.15 13.64
C ASN A 22 9.77 -20.65 12.30
N ASN A 23 9.85 -19.85 11.24
CA ASN A 23 9.31 -20.14 9.91
C ASN A 23 10.38 -19.94 8.82
N LYS A 24 11.41 -20.80 8.79
CA LYS A 24 12.57 -20.63 7.87
C LYS A 24 12.24 -20.67 6.38
N GLY A 25 11.08 -21.21 6.01
CA GLY A 25 10.58 -21.22 4.63
C GLY A 25 9.59 -20.11 4.32
N ALA A 26 9.36 -19.17 5.24
CA ALA A 26 8.46 -18.05 5.01
C ALA A 26 8.99 -17.15 3.89
N ILE A 27 8.12 -16.78 2.96
CA ILE A 27 8.45 -15.86 1.86
C ILE A 27 7.59 -14.60 1.96
N PRO A 28 8.16 -13.40 1.75
CA PRO A 28 7.38 -12.17 1.66
C PRO A 28 6.55 -12.19 0.39
N VAL A 29 5.26 -11.88 0.47
CA VAL A 29 4.34 -11.99 -0.67
C VAL A 29 3.54 -10.73 -0.96
N SER A 30 3.49 -9.81 0.00
CA SER A 30 2.81 -8.53 -0.18
C SER A 30 3.37 -7.49 0.78
N GLY A 31 3.36 -6.23 0.34
CA GLY A 31 3.55 -5.07 1.19
C GLY A 31 2.34 -4.14 1.03
N PHE A 32 1.62 -3.88 2.12
CA PHE A 32 0.46 -3.00 2.10
C PHE A 32 0.78 -1.67 2.77
N LEU A 33 0.42 -0.58 2.11
CA LEU A 33 0.61 0.77 2.59
C LEU A 33 -0.68 1.56 2.46
N VAL A 34 -1.11 2.14 3.57
CA VAL A 34 -2.18 3.14 3.64
C VAL A 34 -1.55 4.49 3.98
N MET A 35 -1.80 5.47 3.14
CA MET A 35 -1.46 6.87 3.39
C MET A 35 -2.74 7.69 3.41
N ASP A 36 -3.11 8.18 4.58
CA ASP A 36 -4.18 9.14 4.75
C ASP A 36 -3.67 10.55 4.48
N LYS A 37 -4.39 11.27 3.62
CA LYS A 37 -4.08 12.66 3.24
C LYS A 37 -5.12 13.63 3.78
N GLN A 38 -6.19 13.14 4.41
CA GLN A 38 -7.16 13.99 5.10
C GLN A 38 -6.49 14.52 6.38
N GLY A 39 -6.37 15.85 6.47
CA GLY A 39 -5.64 16.55 7.56
C GLY A 39 -4.33 17.22 7.13
N ALA A 40 -3.82 16.95 5.92
CA ALA A 40 -2.69 17.66 5.33
C ALA A 40 -3.16 18.88 4.52
N GLU A 41 -3.66 19.92 5.21
CA GLU A 41 -3.82 21.24 4.59
C GLU A 41 -2.43 21.79 4.20
N PRO A 42 -2.28 22.47 3.04
CA PRO A 42 -1.04 23.19 2.73
C PRO A 42 -0.87 24.32 3.75
N LEU A 43 0.15 24.22 4.59
CA LEU A 43 0.62 25.31 5.44
C LEU A 43 1.17 26.45 4.57
N VAL A 44 0.28 27.31 4.09
CA VAL A 44 0.59 28.68 3.70
C VAL A 44 -0.26 29.60 4.59
N THR A 45 0.22 29.82 5.80
CA THR A 45 0.47 31.16 6.36
C THR A 45 0.93 31.00 7.80
N SER A 46 2.01 31.71 8.09
CA SER A 46 2.59 31.96 9.40
C SER A 46 1.58 32.12 10.53
N SER A 47 1.94 31.57 11.70
CA SER A 47 1.31 31.78 13.01
C SER A 47 0.02 31.00 13.29
N LYS A 48 0.19 29.76 13.76
CA LYS A 48 -0.39 29.30 15.03
C LYS A 48 0.17 27.93 15.37
N LEU A 49 0.89 27.87 16.48
CA LEU A 49 1.28 26.66 17.18
C LEU A 49 0.00 25.99 17.69
N GLY A 50 -0.62 25.17 16.86
CA GLY A 50 -1.80 24.38 17.19
C GLY A 50 -1.52 22.94 16.81
N GLN A 51 -1.24 22.10 17.81
CA GLN A 51 -1.11 20.66 17.63
C GLN A 51 -2.47 20.10 17.19
N SER A 52 -2.72 19.94 15.89
CA SER A 52 -3.74 19.02 15.39
C SER A 52 -3.11 17.63 15.30
N LYS A 53 -3.11 16.94 16.44
CA LYS A 53 -2.70 15.53 16.55
C LYS A 53 -3.86 14.66 16.05
N GLU A 54 -4.27 14.84 14.79
CA GLU A 54 -5.11 13.84 14.14
C GLU A 54 -4.23 12.62 13.92
N LYS A 55 -4.66 11.52 14.53
CA LYS A 55 -3.99 10.23 14.45
C LYS A 55 -4.09 9.79 12.99
N SER A 56 -3.00 9.94 12.22
CA SER A 56 -2.99 9.46 10.84
C SER A 56 -3.30 7.97 10.85
N ASP A 57 -4.38 7.55 10.18
CA ASP A 57 -4.74 6.14 9.96
C ASP A 57 -3.81 5.46 8.93
N ASN A 58 -2.54 5.87 8.92
CA ASN A 58 -1.50 5.29 8.11
C ASN A 58 -1.25 3.88 8.63
N GLN A 59 -1.30 2.91 7.74
CA GLN A 59 -1.07 1.51 8.04
C GLN A 59 0.01 0.97 7.12
N GLN A 60 0.88 0.13 7.65
CA GLN A 60 1.93 -0.56 6.92
C GLN A 60 2.03 -1.97 7.43
N HIS A 61 1.89 -2.94 6.54
CA HIS A 61 2.16 -4.33 6.89
C HIS A 61 2.78 -5.09 5.75
N PHE A 62 3.54 -6.11 6.11
CA PHE A 62 4.10 -7.07 5.17
C PHE A 62 3.47 -8.43 5.43
N ASP A 63 3.04 -9.08 4.35
CA ASP A 63 2.44 -10.40 4.42
C ASP A 63 3.46 -11.45 4.00
N PHE A 64 3.50 -12.54 4.75
CA PHE A 64 4.39 -13.65 4.55
C PHE A 64 3.59 -14.93 4.37
N PHE A 65 3.93 -15.71 3.36
CA PHE A 65 3.39 -17.05 3.16
C PHE A 65 4.34 -18.08 3.74
N VAL A 66 3.81 -19.00 4.55
CA VAL A 66 4.53 -20.15 5.10
C VAL A 66 4.10 -21.40 4.34
N PRO A 67 4.91 -21.90 3.37
CA PRO A 67 4.51 -22.98 2.48
C PRO A 67 4.18 -24.29 3.20
N GLU A 68 4.92 -24.61 4.27
CA GLU A 68 4.73 -25.83 5.06
C GLU A 68 3.35 -25.87 5.73
N GLU A 69 2.90 -24.73 6.25
CA GLU A 69 1.61 -24.59 6.92
C GLU A 69 0.46 -24.23 5.97
N LYS A 70 0.78 -23.78 4.76
CA LYS A 70 -0.17 -23.15 3.83
C LYS A 70 -0.96 -22.01 4.49
N LYS A 71 -0.27 -21.20 5.29
CA LYS A 71 -0.85 -20.04 5.99
C LYS A 71 -0.15 -18.76 5.57
N MET A 72 -0.88 -17.66 5.71
CA MET A 72 -0.32 -16.32 5.60
C MET A 72 -0.32 -15.63 6.96
N PHE A 73 0.70 -14.81 7.17
CA PHE A 73 0.87 -13.99 8.35
C PHE A 73 1.16 -12.55 7.92
N SER A 74 0.61 -11.59 8.65
CA SER A 74 0.80 -10.16 8.42
C SER A 74 1.56 -9.57 9.60
N LEU A 75 2.65 -8.87 9.32
CA LEU A 75 3.48 -8.13 10.28
C LEU A 75 3.20 -6.63 10.14
N LYS A 76 2.48 -6.07 11.13
CA LYS A 76 1.94 -4.69 11.12
C LYS A 76 2.85 -3.70 11.85
N LEU A 77 3.34 -2.69 11.16
CA LEU A 77 4.46 -1.85 11.61
C LEU A 77 4.07 -0.69 12.53
N GLU A 78 2.80 -0.39 12.76
CA GLU A 78 2.33 0.86 13.38
C GLU A 78 2.62 0.92 14.89
N LYS A 79 2.83 -0.24 15.55
CA LYS A 79 3.02 -0.35 17.01
C LYS A 79 4.12 -1.36 17.42
N GLY A 80 5.22 -1.41 16.67
CA GLY A 80 6.33 -2.29 17.01
C GLY A 80 6.23 -3.68 16.40
N CYS A 81 5.61 -3.80 15.22
CA CYS A 81 5.54 -5.05 14.44
C CYS A 81 4.63 -6.12 15.06
N GLU A 82 3.31 -5.93 14.98
CA GLU A 82 2.34 -6.92 15.46
C GLU A 82 2.15 -8.04 14.43
N LEU A 83 2.38 -9.29 14.83
CA LEU A 83 2.11 -10.48 14.01
C LEU A 83 0.63 -10.89 14.09
N SER A 84 0.02 -11.19 12.95
CA SER A 84 -1.35 -11.73 12.88
C SER A 84 -1.49 -12.75 11.76
N SER A 85 -2.26 -13.83 11.96
CA SER A 85 -2.60 -14.76 10.89
C SER A 85 -3.69 -14.18 9.99
N ILE A 86 -3.58 -14.39 8.68
CA ILE A 86 -4.57 -13.95 7.69
C ILE A 86 -4.95 -15.10 6.76
N ASP A 87 -6.17 -15.05 6.26
CA ASP A 87 -6.69 -16.05 5.31
C ASP A 87 -6.05 -15.87 3.93
N ILE A 88 -5.80 -16.99 3.26
CA ILE A 88 -5.34 -17.00 1.87
C ILE A 88 -6.57 -16.97 0.97
N PHE A 89 -6.70 -15.89 0.19
CA PHE A 89 -7.77 -15.76 -0.80
C PHE A 89 -7.20 -16.05 -2.19
N GLY A 90 -7.56 -17.19 -2.78
CA GLY A 90 -7.17 -17.57 -4.15
C GLY A 90 -6.87 -19.06 -4.31
N GLU A 91 -6.79 -19.52 -5.56
CA GLU A 91 -6.50 -20.92 -5.90
C GLU A 91 -5.00 -21.21 -6.02
N SER A 92 -4.18 -20.20 -6.34
CA SER A 92 -2.74 -20.34 -6.52
C SER A 92 -1.97 -19.79 -5.32
N PRO A 93 -0.80 -20.38 -4.97
CA PRO A 93 0.10 -19.81 -3.97
C PRO A 93 0.47 -18.37 -4.33
N PRO A 94 0.54 -17.47 -3.35
CA PRO A 94 1.00 -16.11 -3.59
C PRO A 94 2.47 -16.11 -4.05
N LYS A 95 2.83 -15.12 -4.87
CA LYS A 95 4.17 -15.00 -5.45
C LYS A 95 5.06 -14.15 -4.54
N GLU A 96 6.29 -14.60 -4.35
CA GLU A 96 7.29 -13.89 -3.55
C GLU A 96 7.61 -12.51 -4.15
N ILE A 97 7.59 -11.47 -3.33
CA ILE A 97 8.05 -10.12 -3.68
C ILE A 97 9.50 -9.93 -3.26
N ASP A 98 10.21 -9.05 -3.96
CA ASP A 98 11.56 -8.64 -3.56
C ASP A 98 11.47 -7.53 -2.49
N LEU A 99 12.19 -7.69 -1.37
CA LEU A 99 12.26 -6.68 -0.32
C LEU A 99 13.43 -5.71 -0.51
N ASP A 100 14.33 -5.95 -1.45
CA ASP A 100 15.52 -5.11 -1.68
C ASP A 100 15.29 -4.07 -2.80
N MET A 101 14.04 -3.88 -3.24
CA MET A 101 13.66 -2.86 -4.22
C MET A 101 13.82 -1.44 -3.68
N ASP A 102 14.25 -0.50 -4.52
CA ASP A 102 14.40 0.90 -4.13
C ASP A 102 13.46 1.79 -4.94
N PHE A 103 12.36 2.22 -4.32
CA PHE A 103 11.44 3.18 -4.91
C PHE A 103 10.86 4.13 -3.86
N ASP A 104 10.49 5.33 -4.30
CA ASP A 104 9.90 6.37 -3.45
C ASP A 104 8.40 6.56 -3.73
N PHE A 105 7.58 6.46 -2.68
CA PHE A 105 6.13 6.63 -2.77
C PHE A 105 5.70 8.05 -3.19
N ASN A 106 6.53 9.07 -2.98
CA ASN A 106 6.28 10.42 -3.48
C ASN A 106 6.39 10.46 -5.00
N GLU A 107 7.35 9.75 -5.60
CA GLU A 107 7.47 9.66 -7.06
C GLU A 107 6.27 8.93 -7.66
N VAL A 108 5.81 7.86 -7.00
CA VAL A 108 4.58 7.16 -7.37
C VAL A 108 3.36 8.09 -7.28
N GLU A 109 3.26 8.91 -6.24
CA GLU A 109 2.20 9.91 -6.06
C GLU A 109 2.25 10.98 -7.16
N ASP A 110 3.43 11.51 -7.48
CA ASP A 110 3.62 12.49 -8.56
C ASP A 110 3.23 11.92 -9.93
N LEU A 111 3.56 10.65 -10.17
CA LEU A 111 3.17 9.93 -11.39
C LEU A 111 1.64 9.82 -11.51
N ILE A 112 0.96 9.50 -10.41
CA ILE A 112 -0.50 9.44 -10.33
C ILE A 112 -1.12 10.81 -10.55
N LEU A 113 -0.62 11.86 -9.89
CA LEU A 113 -1.11 13.23 -10.04
C LEU A 113 -0.97 13.71 -11.48
N SER A 114 0.18 13.44 -12.10
CA SER A 114 0.43 13.74 -13.52
C SER A 114 -0.56 13.01 -14.44
N ARG A 115 -0.89 11.75 -14.14
CA ARG A 115 -1.87 10.98 -14.91
C ARG A 115 -3.29 11.50 -14.70
N MET A 116 -3.66 11.86 -13.48
CA MET A 116 -4.94 12.50 -13.15
C MET A 116 -5.15 13.78 -13.95
N GLU A 117 -4.13 14.64 -14.03
CA GLU A 117 -4.19 15.88 -14.82
C GLU A 117 -4.43 15.58 -16.31
N LYS A 118 -3.65 14.64 -16.88
CA LYS A 118 -3.80 14.20 -18.28
C LYS A 118 -5.20 13.65 -18.60
N GLU A 119 -5.87 13.02 -17.62
CA GLU A 119 -7.24 12.52 -17.76
C GLU A 119 -8.32 13.50 -17.32
N GLY A 120 -7.96 14.74 -16.97
CA GLY A 120 -8.92 15.76 -16.55
C GLY A 120 -9.57 15.48 -15.18
N VAL A 121 -8.96 14.65 -14.34
CA VAL A 121 -9.41 14.37 -12.97
C VAL A 121 -8.91 15.48 -12.03
N LYS A 122 -9.78 16.44 -11.74
CA LYS A 122 -9.45 17.62 -10.88
C LYS A 122 -9.68 17.40 -9.37
N ASN A 123 -10.15 16.21 -9.00
CA ASN A 123 -10.43 15.86 -7.60
C ASN A 123 -9.12 15.77 -6.80
N LYS A 124 -9.19 16.08 -5.49
CA LYS A 124 -8.02 15.94 -4.60
C LYS A 124 -7.89 14.49 -4.14
N ILE A 125 -6.67 13.96 -4.05
CA ILE A 125 -6.39 12.69 -3.39
C ILE A 125 -6.66 12.86 -1.89
N GLN A 126 -7.43 11.94 -1.32
CA GLN A 126 -7.76 11.90 0.11
C GLN A 126 -7.08 10.74 0.81
N LYS A 127 -6.90 9.61 0.13
CA LYS A 127 -6.29 8.41 0.71
C LYS A 127 -5.71 7.53 -0.39
N LEU A 128 -4.53 6.97 -0.15
CA LEU A 128 -3.85 6.03 -1.03
C LEU A 128 -3.73 4.69 -0.31
N LEU A 129 -4.25 3.62 -0.91
CA LEU A 129 -4.06 2.25 -0.46
C LEU A 129 -3.26 1.53 -1.54
N PHE A 130 -2.03 1.15 -1.25
CA PHE A 130 -1.20 0.37 -2.15
C PHE A 130 -1.00 -1.03 -1.61
N SER A 131 -1.03 -2.01 -2.51
CA SER A 131 -0.54 -3.36 -2.27
C SER A 131 0.55 -3.66 -3.28
N LEU A 132 1.76 -3.87 -2.80
CA LEU A 132 2.88 -4.36 -3.57
C LEU A 132 2.68 -5.85 -3.83
N GLN A 133 2.65 -6.26 -5.08
CA GLN A 133 2.41 -7.64 -5.49
C GLN A 133 3.30 -7.99 -6.69
N LYS A 134 3.68 -9.27 -6.80
CA LYS A 134 4.37 -9.77 -7.99
C LYS A 134 3.39 -10.40 -8.97
N LYS A 135 3.41 -9.94 -10.21
CA LYS A 135 2.61 -10.48 -11.32
C LYS A 135 3.50 -10.65 -12.55
N ASP A 136 3.42 -11.81 -13.18
CA ASP A 136 4.16 -12.11 -14.42
C ASP A 136 5.68 -11.80 -14.36
N GLY A 137 6.28 -11.98 -13.18
CA GLY A 137 7.71 -11.77 -12.95
C GLY A 137 8.10 -10.35 -12.54
N LYS A 138 7.18 -9.38 -12.64
CA LYS A 138 7.37 -7.97 -12.30
C LYS A 138 6.65 -7.59 -11.02
N HIS A 139 7.09 -6.53 -10.35
CA HIS A 139 6.47 -6.00 -9.16
C HIS A 139 5.58 -4.80 -9.50
N TYR A 140 4.40 -4.80 -8.89
CA TYR A 140 3.41 -3.77 -9.10
C TYR A 140 2.91 -3.23 -7.77
N LEU A 141 2.75 -1.91 -7.70
CA LEU A 141 1.89 -1.28 -6.71
C LEU A 141 0.48 -1.21 -7.27
N ILE A 142 -0.37 -2.09 -6.77
CA ILE A 142 -1.80 -2.05 -7.05
C ILE A 142 -2.43 -1.06 -6.08
N GLY A 143 -2.82 0.09 -6.61
CA GLY A 143 -3.34 1.21 -5.86
C GLY A 143 -4.86 1.35 -5.95
N THR A 144 -5.49 1.59 -4.79
CA THR A 144 -6.83 2.14 -4.70
C THR A 144 -6.74 3.53 -4.08
N ILE A 145 -7.15 4.53 -4.85
CA ILE A 145 -7.00 5.94 -4.50
C ILE A 145 -8.37 6.54 -4.29
N PHE A 146 -8.63 7.00 -3.08
CA PHE A 146 -9.84 7.73 -2.76
C PHE A 146 -9.61 9.19 -3.12
N ILE A 147 -10.48 9.73 -3.96
CA ILE A 147 -10.46 11.13 -4.36
C ILE A 147 -11.73 11.82 -3.86
N SER A 148 -11.67 13.14 -3.72
CA SER A 148 -12.82 13.94 -3.29
C SER A 148 -14.05 13.70 -4.15
N SER A 149 -15.24 13.98 -3.60
CA SER A 149 -16.54 13.77 -4.27
C SER A 149 -16.90 12.30 -4.52
N LEU A 150 -16.49 11.39 -3.62
CA LEU A 150 -16.83 9.95 -3.66
C LEU A 150 -16.32 9.24 -4.93
N GLY A 151 -15.19 9.71 -5.47
CA GLY A 151 -14.51 9.04 -6.59
C GLY A 151 -13.46 8.07 -6.09
N LEU A 152 -13.16 7.07 -6.91
CA LEU A 152 -12.10 6.11 -6.68
C LEU A 152 -11.29 5.95 -7.96
N LEU A 153 -9.97 5.90 -7.83
CA LEU A 153 -9.08 5.49 -8.92
C LEU A 153 -8.48 4.14 -8.57
N LYS A 154 -8.49 3.22 -9.52
CA LYS A 154 -7.65 2.03 -9.47
C LYS A 154 -6.44 2.29 -10.34
N VAL A 155 -5.26 2.05 -9.78
CA VAL A 155 -4.00 2.21 -10.50
C VAL A 155 -3.17 0.95 -10.37
N SER A 156 -2.40 0.63 -11.40
CA SER A 156 -1.33 -0.37 -11.35
C SER A 156 -0.04 0.32 -11.78
N VAL A 157 0.94 0.37 -10.89
CA VAL A 157 2.24 1.00 -11.16
C VAL A 157 3.30 -0.09 -11.21
N ASP A 158 3.95 -0.24 -12.36
CA ASP A 158 5.17 -1.02 -12.51
C ASP A 158 6.29 -0.27 -11.77
N VAL A 159 6.83 -0.87 -10.69
CA VAL A 159 7.84 -0.20 -9.85
C VAL A 159 9.26 -0.33 -10.40
N GLU A 160 9.50 -1.24 -11.34
CA GLU A 160 10.80 -1.36 -11.99
C GLU A 160 10.97 -0.28 -13.07
N ASP A 161 9.92 -0.08 -13.88
CA ASP A 161 9.90 0.89 -14.97
C ASP A 161 9.32 2.25 -14.53
N MET A 162 8.83 2.36 -13.30
CA MET A 162 8.18 3.55 -12.71
C MET A 162 7.11 4.17 -13.62
N LYS A 163 6.17 3.33 -14.08
CA LYS A 163 5.10 3.71 -15.02
C LYS A 163 3.73 3.16 -14.59
N ILE A 164 2.68 3.90 -14.93
CA ILE A 164 1.30 3.46 -14.73
C ILE A 164 0.88 2.59 -15.92
N GLU A 165 0.65 1.31 -15.66
CA GLU A 165 0.14 0.35 -16.65
C GLU A 165 -1.38 0.42 -16.77
N ASP A 166 -2.07 0.50 -15.63
CA ASP A 166 -3.52 0.59 -15.57
C ASP A 166 -3.95 1.83 -14.79
N PHE A 167 -4.95 2.54 -15.32
CA PHE A 167 -5.58 3.68 -14.65
C PHE A 167 -7.08 3.65 -14.94
N GLU A 168 -7.89 3.39 -13.92
CA GLU A 168 -9.34 3.30 -14.05
C GLU A 168 -10.03 4.21 -13.02
N LYS A 169 -10.88 5.12 -13.49
CA LYS A 169 -11.77 5.90 -12.63
C LYS A 169 -13.09 5.18 -12.42
N LYS A 170 -13.48 4.95 -11.17
CA LYS A 170 -14.80 4.45 -10.77
C LYS A 170 -15.53 5.45 -9.89
N SER A 171 -16.85 5.55 -10.01
CA SER A 171 -17.67 6.17 -8.99
C SER A 171 -18.02 5.16 -7.90
N PHE A 172 -18.11 5.60 -6.64
CA PHE A 172 -18.61 4.76 -5.55
C PHE A 172 -20.01 4.19 -5.85
N PHE A 173 -20.84 4.96 -6.57
CA PHE A 173 -22.18 4.51 -6.99
C PHE A 173 -22.16 3.36 -8.00
N ASP A 174 -21.13 3.26 -8.84
CA ASP A 174 -21.00 2.17 -9.82
C ASP A 174 -20.70 0.85 -9.11
N ILE A 175 -19.93 0.89 -8.02
CA ILE A 175 -19.58 -0.28 -7.21
C ILE A 175 -20.80 -0.81 -6.45
N VAL A 176 -21.62 0.09 -5.87
CA VAL A 176 -22.84 -0.31 -5.12
C VAL A 176 -23.89 -0.97 -6.02
N LYS A 177 -23.99 -0.56 -7.29
CA LYS A 177 -24.92 -1.17 -8.26
C LYS A 177 -24.55 -2.63 -8.59
N ILE A 178 -23.27 -2.98 -8.56
CA ILE A 178 -22.80 -4.34 -8.89
C ILE A 178 -23.20 -5.36 -7.81
N LYS A 179 -23.26 -4.95 -6.52
CA LYS A 179 -23.65 -5.85 -5.40
C LYS A 179 -25.15 -6.14 -5.30
N LYS A 180 -26.00 -5.48 -6.09
CA LYS A 180 -27.47 -5.70 -6.09
C LYS A 180 -27.93 -6.70 -7.15
N LYS A 181 -27.02 -7.46 -7.76
CA LYS A 181 -27.34 -8.58 -8.64
C LYS A 181 -26.95 -9.89 -8.00
#